data_AF-A0AB35MSS8-F1
#
_entry.id   AF-A0AB35MSS8-F1
#
_cell.length_a   1.000
_cell.length_b   1.000
_cell.length_c   1.000
_cell.angle_alpha   90.00
_cell.angle_beta   90.00
_cell.angle_gamma   90.00
#
_symmetry.space_group_name_H-M   'P 1'
#
loop_
_entity.id
_entity.type
_entity.pdbx_description
1 polymer ?
#
loop_
_entity_poly.entity_id
_entity_poly.type
_entity_poly.pdbx_seq_one_letter_code
_entity_poly.pdbx_strand_id
1 'polypeptide(L)'
;MSADIIKVSRNTEDAPLSPFSTQSVAFSHYNNLSAQLPIDPKTGGLISGSLEDQTKQCLLNIQAIVESIGHRMHDVVRVNIYLKNIADIDSVNEIYASFFQHYVPTCTILAVADLPLEGAHLQMDAVISNGEGTYPQAACDLVKIARNTQHAPVSSLSTQTVAFSHYNHISAQLPIDPQSGSIVAGGAKEHAIQCLKNIKSILENVDVPLDDIVKVNIHVRSLDDLAAVNEVYTTFFPDSAIARAVGYMPARSVTVVEGLAMGALVQMDATVSHGDGTPPQAVEDRHGIVINATNTKAAPISPLSTQTVAFSHYNNISAQLPLDPRIGAIVANGAKEQAMQCLNNIQEVIENVGHVMDDIVKLNIQLRDMADLDVLNDVCAHYFEGPLPARTVIGVSDIPMGALVQIDAIASNGEGTPPSL
;
A
#
# COMPACT_ATOMS: atom_id res chain seq x y z
N MET A 1 -16.83 -9.58 -17.60
CA MET A 1 -17.65 -8.65 -16.80
C MET A 1 -18.04 -9.36 -15.52
N SER A 2 -17.37 -9.04 -14.43
CA SER A 2 -17.74 -9.37 -13.06
C SER A 2 -18.98 -8.55 -12.69
N ALA A 3 -20.14 -8.87 -13.28
CA ALA A 3 -21.38 -8.07 -13.16
C ALA A 3 -21.87 -7.83 -11.72
N ASP A 4 -21.19 -8.42 -10.74
CA ASP A 4 -21.47 -8.39 -9.31
C ASP A 4 -20.42 -7.59 -8.49
N ILE A 5 -19.36 -7.04 -9.09
CA ILE A 5 -18.38 -6.20 -8.37
C ILE A 5 -18.81 -4.74 -8.46
N ILE A 6 -19.21 -4.17 -7.32
CA ILE A 6 -19.62 -2.77 -7.22
C ILE A 6 -18.72 -2.09 -6.19
N LYS A 7 -17.67 -1.42 -6.66
CA LYS A 7 -16.89 -0.50 -5.81
C LYS A 7 -17.69 0.77 -5.55
N VAL A 8 -17.68 1.22 -4.30
CA VAL A 8 -18.42 2.42 -3.85
C VAL A 8 -17.45 3.58 -3.77
N SER A 9 -17.52 4.44 -4.78
CA SER A 9 -16.68 5.63 -4.95
C SER A 9 -17.41 6.86 -4.40
N ARG A 10 -16.80 7.59 -3.47
CA ARG A 10 -17.40 8.72 -2.76
C ARG A 10 -16.43 9.90 -2.68
N ASN A 11 -16.97 11.10 -2.87
CA ASN A 11 -16.29 12.37 -2.68
C ASN A 11 -17.15 13.27 -1.77
N THR A 12 -16.50 14.18 -1.08
CA THR A 12 -17.09 15.31 -0.36
C THR A 12 -16.45 16.62 -0.80
N GLU A 13 -17.24 17.69 -0.78
CA GLU A 13 -16.76 19.06 -1.03
C GLU A 13 -15.92 19.62 0.13
N ASP A 14 -15.97 18.97 1.30
CA ASP A 14 -15.20 19.37 2.50
C ASP A 14 -13.75 18.85 2.48
N ALA A 15 -13.33 18.20 1.40
CA ALA A 15 -11.96 17.75 1.15
C ALA A 15 -11.55 18.02 -0.31
N PRO A 16 -10.25 18.08 -0.63
CA PRO A 16 -9.79 18.40 -1.98
C PRO A 16 -10.35 17.45 -3.03
N LEU A 17 -11.01 18.00 -4.05
CA LEU A 17 -11.50 17.26 -5.20
C LEU A 17 -10.42 17.12 -6.27
N SER A 18 -10.47 16.02 -7.02
CA SER A 18 -9.55 15.73 -8.12
C SER A 18 -10.35 15.16 -9.30
N PRO A 19 -10.11 15.62 -10.54
CA PRO A 19 -10.70 15.00 -11.73
C PRO A 19 -10.02 13.67 -12.10
N PHE A 20 -8.94 13.30 -11.41
CA PHE A 20 -8.09 12.15 -11.77
C PHE A 20 -8.09 11.02 -10.72
N SER A 21 -8.89 11.16 -9.67
CA SER A 21 -9.00 10.17 -8.59
C SER A 21 -10.23 10.41 -7.73
N THR A 22 -10.79 9.34 -7.16
CA THR A 22 -11.85 9.44 -6.15
C THR A 22 -11.23 9.52 -4.74
N GLN A 23 -11.74 10.38 -3.87
CA GLN A 23 -11.26 10.53 -2.49
C GLN A 23 -11.34 9.23 -1.68
N SER A 24 -12.48 8.55 -1.72
CA SER A 24 -12.74 7.28 -1.02
C SER A 24 -13.29 6.23 -1.99
N VAL A 25 -12.65 5.07 -2.03
CA VAL A 25 -13.11 3.92 -2.82
C VAL A 25 -13.20 2.69 -1.92
N ALA A 26 -14.43 2.30 -1.60
CA ALA A 26 -14.75 1.14 -0.79
C ALA A 26 -15.06 -0.08 -1.65
N PHE A 27 -14.63 -1.25 -1.18
CA PHE A 27 -15.15 -2.53 -1.61
C PHE A 27 -15.18 -3.50 -0.43
N SER A 28 -16.23 -4.30 -0.27
CA SER A 28 -16.44 -5.16 0.90
C SER A 28 -16.19 -4.37 2.21
N HIS A 29 -15.34 -4.89 3.09
CA HIS A 29 -15.05 -4.33 4.41
C HIS A 29 -13.88 -3.35 4.46
N TYR A 30 -13.45 -2.83 3.32
CA TYR A 30 -12.17 -2.14 3.20
C TYR A 30 -12.35 -0.92 2.29
N ASN A 31 -11.74 0.21 2.67
CA ASN A 31 -11.92 1.46 1.95
C ASN A 31 -10.62 2.24 1.87
N ASN A 32 -10.19 2.48 0.63
CA ASN A 32 -8.93 3.11 0.29
C ASN A 32 -9.16 4.60 0.08
N LEU A 33 -8.34 5.42 0.74
CA LEU A 33 -8.34 6.86 0.51
C LEU A 33 -7.22 7.24 -0.46
N SER A 34 -7.55 8.17 -1.37
CA SER A 34 -6.55 8.87 -2.16
C SER A 34 -5.63 9.68 -1.26
N ALA A 35 -4.37 9.86 -1.68
CA ALA A 35 -3.44 10.69 -0.95
C ALA A 35 -3.99 12.13 -0.85
N GLN A 36 -4.01 12.65 0.37
CA GLN A 36 -4.44 13.99 0.70
C GLN A 36 -3.22 14.88 0.81
N LEU A 37 -3.17 15.88 -0.06
CA LEU A 37 -2.25 17.01 -0.02
C LEU A 37 -2.77 18.09 0.94
N PRO A 38 -1.92 19.03 1.37
CA PRO A 38 -2.28 20.14 2.24
C PRO A 38 -3.01 21.26 1.45
N ILE A 39 -4.08 20.89 0.77
CA ILE A 39 -4.95 21.77 -0.01
C ILE A 39 -6.11 22.21 0.87
N ASP A 40 -6.45 23.50 0.84
CA ASP A 40 -7.70 24.00 1.42
C ASP A 40 -8.85 23.66 0.46
N PRO A 41 -9.82 22.81 0.88
CA PRO A 41 -10.94 22.41 0.03
C PRO A 41 -11.78 23.59 -0.48
N LYS A 42 -11.82 24.72 0.25
CA LYS A 42 -12.60 25.89 -0.16
C LYS A 42 -11.97 26.68 -1.30
N THR A 43 -10.64 26.66 -1.37
CA THR A 43 -9.90 27.42 -2.38
C THR A 43 -9.36 26.53 -3.51
N GLY A 44 -9.20 25.23 -3.25
CA GLY A 44 -8.56 24.28 -4.16
C GLY A 44 -7.04 24.46 -4.26
N GLY A 45 -6.43 25.37 -3.49
CA GLY A 45 -5.00 25.65 -3.50
C GLY A 45 -4.27 25.11 -2.28
N LEU A 46 -2.94 24.97 -2.40
CA LEU A 46 -2.05 24.72 -1.27
C LEU A 46 -2.29 25.77 -0.16
N ILE A 47 -2.39 25.34 1.09
CA ILE A 47 -2.46 26.28 2.21
C ILE A 47 -1.14 27.04 2.38
N SER A 48 -1.23 28.32 2.75
CA SER A 48 -0.09 29.06 3.28
C SER A 48 0.19 28.64 4.72
N GLY A 49 1.45 28.46 5.10
CA GLY A 49 1.79 28.18 6.50
C GLY A 49 3.08 27.39 6.63
N SER A 50 3.35 26.93 7.86
CA SER A 50 4.48 26.05 8.14
C SER A 50 4.18 24.60 7.79
N LEU A 51 5.17 23.72 7.95
CA LEU A 51 5.00 22.27 7.87
C LEU A 51 3.89 21.77 8.81
N GLU A 52 3.79 22.36 9.99
CA GLU A 52 2.76 22.04 10.98
C GLU A 52 1.36 22.33 10.45
N ASP A 53 1.16 23.49 9.83
CA ASP A 53 -0.11 23.86 9.20
C ASP A 53 -0.45 22.87 8.07
N GLN A 54 0.51 22.56 7.21
CA GLN A 54 0.34 21.56 6.13
C GLN A 54 -0.03 20.17 6.69
N THR A 55 0.65 19.74 7.74
CA THR A 55 0.39 18.43 8.38
C THR A 55 -1.03 18.37 8.90
N LYS A 56 -1.46 19.42 9.59
CA LYS A 56 -2.82 19.54 10.09
C LYS A 56 -3.85 19.53 8.95
N GLN A 57 -3.57 20.22 7.84
CA GLN A 57 -4.48 20.25 6.70
C GLN A 57 -4.65 18.87 6.04
N CYS A 58 -3.56 18.11 5.85
CA CYS A 58 -3.64 16.73 5.34
C CYS A 58 -4.55 15.86 6.23
N LEU A 59 -4.38 15.95 7.55
CA LEU A 59 -5.18 15.17 8.51
C LEU A 59 -6.64 15.65 8.58
N LEU A 60 -6.90 16.95 8.48
CA LEU A 60 -8.26 17.49 8.37
C LEU A 60 -8.96 17.03 7.08
N ASN A 61 -8.24 16.96 5.96
CA ASN A 61 -8.78 16.45 4.70
C ASN A 61 -9.14 14.96 4.80
N ILE A 62 -8.26 14.15 5.40
CA ILE A 62 -8.56 12.74 5.70
C ILE A 62 -9.78 12.64 6.62
N GLN A 63 -9.83 13.43 7.70
CA GLN A 63 -10.94 13.44 8.64
C GLN A 63 -12.27 13.78 7.95
N ALA A 64 -12.30 14.81 7.11
CA ALA A 64 -13.49 15.22 6.37
C ALA A 64 -13.99 14.10 5.43
N ILE A 65 -13.09 13.42 4.72
CA ILE A 65 -13.44 12.27 3.88
C ILE A 65 -14.05 11.16 4.73
N VAL A 66 -13.39 10.79 5.83
CA VAL A 66 -13.83 9.73 6.74
C VAL A 66 -15.20 10.04 7.35
N GLU A 67 -15.43 11.27 7.80
CA GLU A 67 -16.71 11.70 8.39
C GLU A 67 -17.83 11.77 7.34
N SER A 68 -17.52 12.15 6.09
CA SER A 68 -18.51 12.23 5.00
C SER A 68 -19.13 10.88 4.61
N ILE A 69 -18.45 9.79 4.94
CA ILE A 69 -18.88 8.42 4.69
C ILE A 69 -19.34 7.71 5.98
N GLY A 70 -19.71 8.47 7.01
CA GLY A 70 -20.28 7.93 8.26
C GLY A 70 -19.27 7.30 9.22
N HIS A 71 -17.98 7.41 8.94
CA HIS A 71 -16.89 6.85 9.74
C HIS A 71 -16.24 7.91 10.65
N ARG A 72 -15.29 7.48 11.48
CA ARG A 72 -14.50 8.37 12.36
C ARG A 72 -13.02 8.07 12.20
N MET A 73 -12.15 9.02 12.58
CA MET A 73 -10.68 8.82 12.53
C MET A 73 -10.20 7.55 13.25
N HIS A 74 -10.95 7.09 14.25
CA HIS A 74 -10.67 5.82 14.90
C HIS A 74 -10.72 4.62 13.93
N ASP A 75 -11.52 4.66 12.87
CA ASP A 75 -11.70 3.58 11.89
C ASP A 75 -10.55 3.43 10.89
N VAL A 76 -9.59 4.36 10.92
CA VAL A 76 -8.36 4.28 10.11
C VAL A 76 -7.52 3.10 10.60
N VAL A 77 -7.06 2.24 9.69
CA VAL A 77 -6.27 1.04 10.01
C VAL A 77 -4.82 1.17 9.59
N ARG A 78 -4.56 2.00 8.58
CA ARG A 78 -3.23 2.25 8.02
C ARG A 78 -3.13 3.70 7.54
N VAL A 79 -2.00 4.33 7.81
CA VAL A 79 -1.62 5.63 7.25
C VAL A 79 -0.23 5.51 6.63
N ASN A 80 -0.08 6.02 5.41
CA ASN A 80 1.23 6.30 4.83
C ASN A 80 1.47 7.80 4.85
N ILE A 81 2.66 8.22 5.28
CA ILE A 81 3.11 9.61 5.32
C ILE A 81 4.32 9.73 4.39
N TYR A 82 4.19 10.58 3.37
CA TYR A 82 5.28 10.87 2.43
C TYR A 82 5.75 12.31 2.68
N LEU A 83 7.02 12.46 3.05
CA LEU A 83 7.66 13.74 3.40
C LEU A 83 8.63 14.17 2.30
N LYS A 84 8.87 15.47 2.13
CA LYS A 84 10.00 15.97 1.32
C LYS A 84 11.34 15.85 2.04
N ASN A 85 11.33 15.86 3.38
CA ASN A 85 12.53 15.75 4.20
C ASN A 85 12.25 14.86 5.42
N ILE A 86 13.08 13.84 5.63
CA ILE A 86 12.88 12.89 6.73
C ILE A 86 13.17 13.51 8.11
N ALA A 87 13.95 14.59 8.16
CA ALA A 87 14.23 15.29 9.43
C ALA A 87 12.99 15.95 10.04
N ASP A 88 11.92 16.09 9.27
CA ASP A 88 10.66 16.72 9.66
C ASP A 88 9.73 15.77 10.44
N ILE A 89 10.13 14.50 10.62
CA ILE A 89 9.30 13.44 11.19
C ILE A 89 8.77 13.79 12.58
N ASP A 90 9.57 14.42 13.44
CA ASP A 90 9.17 14.73 14.81
C ASP A 90 8.09 15.82 14.86
N SER A 91 8.20 16.88 14.04
CA SER A 91 7.18 17.91 13.90
C SER A 91 5.86 17.33 13.37
N VAL A 92 5.93 16.43 12.39
CA VAL A 92 4.74 15.76 11.84
C VAL A 92 4.08 14.86 12.89
N ASN A 93 4.89 14.11 13.64
CA ASN A 93 4.43 13.18 14.66
C ASN A 93 3.67 13.88 15.80
N GLU A 94 4.12 15.07 16.22
CA GLU A 94 3.45 15.85 17.27
C GLU A 94 1.99 16.15 16.90
N ILE A 95 1.74 16.53 15.65
CA ILE A 95 0.39 16.86 15.16
C ILE A 95 -0.40 15.60 14.91
N TYR A 96 0.21 14.60 14.25
CA TYR A 96 -0.40 13.31 13.98
C TYR A 96 -0.96 12.68 15.25
N ALA A 97 -0.22 12.71 16.37
CA ALA A 97 -0.66 12.15 17.64
C ALA A 97 -1.98 12.77 18.15
N SER A 98 -2.24 14.05 17.84
CA SER A 98 -3.46 14.74 18.28
C SER A 98 -4.75 14.22 17.62
N PHE A 99 -4.64 13.60 16.44
CA PHE A 99 -5.75 13.02 15.69
C PHE A 99 -6.06 11.56 16.10
N PHE A 100 -5.15 10.91 16.84
CA PHE A 100 -5.21 9.49 17.19
C PHE A 100 -5.01 9.27 18.70
N GLN A 101 -5.98 9.69 19.52
CA GLN A 101 -5.83 9.70 20.99
C GLN A 101 -6.15 8.37 21.69
N HIS A 102 -7.04 7.56 21.12
CA HIS A 102 -7.49 6.31 21.74
C HIS A 102 -6.84 5.06 21.14
N TYR A 103 -6.30 5.20 19.93
CA TYR A 103 -5.76 4.13 19.13
C TYR A 103 -4.96 4.77 17.99
N VAL A 104 -3.84 4.15 17.63
CA VAL A 104 -2.97 4.55 16.53
C VAL A 104 -2.97 3.47 15.44
N PRO A 105 -3.18 3.83 14.16
CA PRO A 105 -3.16 2.88 13.06
C PRO A 105 -1.75 2.32 12.81
N THR A 106 -1.67 1.39 11.88
CA THR A 106 -0.36 1.07 11.29
C THR A 106 0.18 2.27 10.51
N CYS A 107 1.50 2.45 10.49
CA CYS A 107 2.12 3.62 9.89
C CYS A 107 3.35 3.26 9.05
N THR A 108 3.50 3.94 7.92
CA THR A 108 4.69 3.93 7.07
C THR A 108 5.08 5.38 6.79
N ILE A 109 6.30 5.77 7.16
CA ILE A 109 6.83 7.11 6.92
C ILE A 109 8.03 7.00 5.98
N LEU A 110 8.00 7.76 4.88
CA LEU A 110 9.04 7.79 3.85
C LEU A 110 9.34 9.24 3.50
N ALA A 111 10.61 9.60 3.28
CA ALA A 111 10.89 10.81 2.51
C ALA A 111 11.05 10.47 1.03
N VAL A 112 10.39 11.23 0.17
CA VAL A 112 10.28 11.01 -1.26
C VAL A 112 10.92 12.16 -2.03
N ALA A 113 11.35 11.91 -3.27
CA ALA A 113 12.04 12.91 -4.08
C ALA A 113 11.11 14.07 -4.44
N ASP A 114 9.82 13.80 -4.68
CA ASP A 114 8.85 14.86 -4.94
C ASP A 114 7.41 14.52 -4.58
N LEU A 115 6.56 15.55 -4.56
CA LEU A 115 5.12 15.46 -4.31
C LEU A 115 4.33 16.09 -5.47
N PRO A 116 3.06 15.69 -5.70
CA PRO A 116 2.29 16.13 -6.86
C PRO A 116 1.95 17.62 -6.93
N LEU A 117 2.15 18.36 -5.83
CA LEU A 117 1.87 19.79 -5.73
C LEU A 117 3.11 20.53 -5.26
N GLU A 118 3.57 21.47 -6.08
CA GLU A 118 4.71 22.33 -5.75
C GLU A 118 4.45 23.08 -4.44
N GLY A 119 5.46 23.10 -3.56
CA GLY A 119 5.37 23.73 -2.24
C GLY A 119 4.76 22.85 -1.14
N ALA A 120 4.18 21.68 -1.48
CA ALA A 120 3.81 20.70 -0.46
C ALA A 120 5.06 20.07 0.17
N HIS A 121 5.08 19.98 1.50
CA HIS A 121 6.12 19.32 2.28
C HIS A 121 5.77 17.88 2.62
N LEU A 122 4.48 17.54 2.60
CA LEU A 122 4.00 16.20 2.82
C LEU A 122 2.70 15.90 2.07
N GLN A 123 2.36 14.62 1.96
CA GLN A 123 1.00 14.14 1.72
C GLN A 123 0.77 12.86 2.52
N MET A 124 -0.49 12.49 2.72
CA MET A 124 -0.85 11.27 3.45
C MET A 124 -1.92 10.47 2.74
N ASP A 125 -1.77 9.15 2.65
CA ASP A 125 -2.87 8.26 2.27
C ASP A 125 -3.27 7.36 3.43
N ALA A 126 -4.49 6.84 3.38
CA ALA A 126 -5.03 6.02 4.44
C ALA A 126 -5.88 4.87 3.92
N VAL A 127 -6.07 3.89 4.78
CA VAL A 127 -7.08 2.84 4.66
C VAL A 127 -7.95 2.91 5.90
N ILE A 128 -9.25 2.68 5.72
CA ILE A 128 -10.20 2.52 6.82
C ILE A 128 -10.90 1.16 6.74
N SER A 129 -11.30 0.65 7.90
CA SER A 129 -12.25 -0.47 7.97
C SER A 129 -13.65 0.01 7.60
N ASN A 130 -14.29 -0.60 6.60
CA ASN A 130 -15.59 -0.21 6.06
C ASN A 130 -16.68 -1.18 6.53
N GLY A 131 -17.14 -1.04 7.77
CA GLY A 131 -18.18 -1.89 8.35
C GLY A 131 -19.54 -1.80 7.66
N GLU A 132 -19.76 -0.76 6.87
CA GLU A 132 -20.95 -0.65 6.00
C GLU A 132 -21.02 -1.76 4.93
N GLY A 133 -19.89 -2.41 4.64
CA GLY A 133 -19.78 -3.37 3.55
C GLY A 133 -19.96 -2.69 2.18
N THR A 134 -19.70 -3.46 1.13
CA THR A 134 -20.26 -3.16 -0.20
C THR A 134 -20.68 -4.49 -0.81
N TYR A 135 -21.65 -4.45 -1.72
CA TYR A 135 -22.09 -5.66 -2.43
C TYR A 135 -20.88 -6.42 -3.01
N PRO A 136 -20.81 -7.76 -2.83
CA PRO A 136 -21.86 -8.64 -2.28
C PRO A 136 -21.91 -8.74 -0.75
N GLN A 137 -20.96 -8.14 -0.01
CA GLN A 137 -20.93 -8.19 1.45
C GLN A 137 -21.90 -7.17 2.08
N ALA A 138 -22.78 -7.68 2.94
CA ALA A 138 -23.64 -6.84 3.77
C ALA A 138 -22.82 -6.13 4.86
N ALA A 139 -23.38 -5.03 5.36
CA ALA A 139 -22.83 -4.36 6.54
C ALA A 139 -22.66 -5.33 7.71
N CYS A 140 -21.55 -5.19 8.43
CA CYS A 140 -21.30 -5.90 9.67
C CYS A 140 -20.49 -5.03 10.64
N ASP A 141 -20.67 -5.28 11.95
CA ASP A 141 -19.90 -4.60 12.98
C ASP A 141 -18.44 -5.07 12.94
N LEU A 142 -17.56 -4.32 12.27
CA LEU A 142 -16.13 -4.66 12.22
C LEU A 142 -15.42 -4.29 13.52
N VAL A 143 -14.68 -5.25 14.03
CA VAL A 143 -13.76 -5.14 15.16
C VAL A 143 -12.38 -5.08 14.55
N LYS A 144 -11.71 -3.96 14.79
CA LYS A 144 -10.29 -3.80 14.52
C LYS A 144 -9.51 -4.35 15.72
N ILE A 145 -8.54 -5.21 15.44
CA ILE A 145 -7.68 -5.78 16.46
C ILE A 145 -6.25 -5.27 16.23
N ALA A 146 -5.83 -4.38 17.11
CA ALA A 146 -4.51 -3.79 17.14
C ALA A 146 -3.65 -4.60 18.11
N ARG A 147 -2.47 -5.08 17.67
CA ARG A 147 -1.54 -5.81 18.56
C ARG A 147 -0.11 -5.34 18.40
N ASN A 148 0.63 -5.45 19.50
CA ASN A 148 2.07 -5.24 19.56
C ASN A 148 2.71 -6.43 20.30
N THR A 149 3.94 -6.74 19.94
CA THR A 149 4.83 -7.64 20.65
C THR A 149 6.11 -6.91 21.03
N GLN A 150 6.72 -7.31 22.15
CA GLN A 150 8.02 -6.78 22.58
C GLN A 150 9.19 -7.38 21.78
N HIS A 151 8.92 -8.39 20.94
CA HIS A 151 9.91 -9.00 20.06
C HIS A 151 10.09 -8.28 18.71
N ALA A 152 9.46 -7.13 18.54
CA ALA A 152 9.62 -6.23 17.40
C ALA A 152 9.59 -4.78 17.90
N PRO A 153 10.12 -3.80 17.13
CA PRO A 153 10.13 -2.40 17.53
C PRO A 153 8.73 -1.87 17.87
N VAL A 154 8.56 -1.28 19.05
CA VAL A 154 7.29 -0.70 19.51
C VAL A 154 7.34 0.82 19.40
N SER A 155 6.24 1.43 18.98
CA SER A 155 6.07 2.87 18.86
C SER A 155 4.79 3.31 19.59
N SER A 156 4.81 4.51 20.18
CA SER A 156 3.59 5.15 20.70
C SER A 156 2.72 5.78 19.61
N LEU A 157 3.27 5.95 18.39
CA LEU A 157 2.63 6.65 17.28
C LEU A 157 2.05 5.70 16.23
N SER A 158 2.30 4.39 16.36
CA SER A 158 1.78 3.40 15.43
C SER A 158 1.68 2.03 16.09
N THR A 159 0.65 1.27 15.75
CA THR A 159 0.56 -0.14 16.15
C THR A 159 1.31 -1.02 15.16
N GLN A 160 2.01 -2.07 15.60
CA GLN A 160 2.73 -3.00 14.73
C GLN A 160 1.81 -3.71 13.74
N THR A 161 0.63 -4.14 14.17
CA THR A 161 -0.34 -4.86 13.35
C THR A 161 -1.77 -4.41 13.67
N VAL A 162 -2.58 -4.22 12.63
CA VAL A 162 -4.02 -3.94 12.74
C VAL A 162 -4.78 -4.88 11.80
N ALA A 163 -5.53 -5.80 12.38
CA ALA A 163 -6.38 -6.73 11.66
C ALA A 163 -7.86 -6.31 11.69
N PHE A 164 -8.59 -6.55 10.61
CA PHE A 164 -10.04 -6.37 10.50
C PHE A 164 -10.59 -7.19 9.32
N SER A 165 -11.81 -7.72 9.45
CA SER A 165 -12.36 -8.70 8.49
C SER A 165 -11.31 -9.80 8.20
N HIS A 166 -10.83 -9.93 6.96
CA HIS A 166 -9.81 -10.89 6.51
C HIS A 166 -8.42 -10.27 6.28
N TYR A 167 -8.24 -9.01 6.65
CA TYR A 167 -7.07 -8.21 6.31
C TYR A 167 -6.28 -7.88 7.56
N ASN A 168 -4.96 -7.94 7.43
CA ASN A 168 -4.05 -7.44 8.44
C ASN A 168 -2.93 -6.62 7.81
N HIS A 169 -2.73 -5.40 8.32
CA HIS A 169 -1.62 -4.53 7.95
C HIS A 169 -0.53 -4.58 8.98
N ILE A 170 0.70 -4.71 8.51
CA ILE A 170 1.90 -4.60 9.33
C ILE A 170 2.50 -3.22 9.09
N SER A 171 2.70 -2.45 10.15
CA SER A 171 3.44 -1.18 10.09
C SER A 171 4.81 -1.38 9.51
N ALA A 172 5.34 -0.34 8.87
CA ALA A 172 6.69 -0.38 8.34
C ALA A 172 7.70 -0.71 9.44
N GLN A 173 8.41 -1.81 9.24
CA GLN A 173 9.47 -2.26 10.13
C GLN A 173 10.80 -1.69 9.67
N LEU A 174 11.36 -0.85 10.53
CA LEU A 174 12.76 -0.44 10.46
C LEU A 174 13.67 -1.59 10.90
N PRO A 175 14.96 -1.55 10.54
CA PRO A 175 15.95 -2.56 10.90
C PRO A 175 16.47 -2.35 12.32
N ILE A 176 15.55 -2.13 13.25
CA ILE A 176 15.83 -1.92 14.67
C ILE A 176 15.88 -3.28 15.34
N ASP A 177 16.92 -3.53 16.13
CA ASP A 177 16.94 -4.64 17.07
C ASP A 177 16.02 -4.30 18.27
N PRO A 178 14.95 -5.07 18.51
CA PRO A 178 13.99 -4.77 19.58
C PRO A 178 14.59 -4.81 20.98
N GLN A 179 15.72 -5.49 21.20
CA GLN A 179 16.36 -5.54 22.52
C GLN A 179 17.11 -4.24 22.83
N SER A 180 17.85 -3.70 21.86
CA SER A 180 18.64 -2.48 22.02
C SER A 180 17.90 -1.20 21.65
N GLY A 181 16.80 -1.30 20.88
CA GLY A 181 16.08 -0.15 20.33
C GLY A 181 16.87 0.64 19.29
N SER A 182 17.99 0.08 18.79
CA SER A 182 18.89 0.72 17.83
C SER A 182 18.86 0.03 16.48
N ILE A 183 19.16 0.77 15.41
CA ILE A 183 19.40 0.21 14.07
C ILE A 183 20.56 -0.80 14.16
N VAL A 184 20.39 -1.98 13.56
CA VAL A 184 21.45 -2.99 13.50
C VAL A 184 22.64 -2.46 12.70
N ALA A 185 23.86 -2.77 13.14
CA ALA A 185 25.05 -2.43 12.37
C ALA A 185 25.11 -3.24 11.07
N GLY A 186 25.65 -2.65 10.00
CA GLY A 186 25.83 -3.30 8.71
C GLY A 186 25.36 -2.43 7.56
N GLY A 187 25.10 -3.06 6.42
CA GLY A 187 24.53 -2.42 5.23
C GLY A 187 23.09 -2.85 5.00
N ALA A 188 22.61 -2.66 3.76
CA ALA A 188 21.25 -3.01 3.38
C ALA A 188 20.91 -4.49 3.56
N LYS A 189 21.90 -5.39 3.49
CA LYS A 189 21.71 -6.82 3.76
C LYS A 189 21.27 -7.06 5.20
N GLU A 190 22.04 -6.57 6.17
CA GLU A 190 21.73 -6.70 7.59
C GLU A 190 20.42 -5.99 7.94
N HIS A 191 20.16 -4.83 7.32
CA HIS A 191 18.91 -4.12 7.48
C HIS A 191 17.71 -4.94 6.99
N ALA A 192 17.77 -5.49 5.77
CA ALA A 192 16.71 -6.33 5.23
C ALA A 192 16.44 -7.57 6.10
N ILE A 193 17.50 -8.20 6.63
CA ILE A 193 17.36 -9.33 7.56
C ILE A 193 16.57 -8.89 8.81
N GLN A 194 16.92 -7.75 9.40
CA GLN A 194 16.27 -7.29 10.62
C GLN A 194 14.81 -6.85 10.36
N CYS A 195 14.53 -6.15 9.25
CA CYS A 195 13.15 -5.82 8.87
C CYS A 195 12.27 -7.07 8.77
N LEU A 196 12.73 -8.11 8.05
CA LEU A 196 11.96 -9.34 7.87
C LEU A 196 11.84 -10.16 9.16
N LYS A 197 12.87 -10.16 10.03
CA LYS A 197 12.77 -10.75 11.38
C LYS A 197 11.71 -10.05 12.23
N ASN A 198 11.68 -8.71 12.21
CA ASN A 198 10.68 -7.93 12.94
C ASN A 198 9.27 -8.24 12.44
N ILE A 199 9.05 -8.27 11.12
CA ILE A 199 7.76 -8.68 10.52
C ILE A 199 7.40 -10.11 10.96
N LYS A 200 8.33 -11.06 10.87
CA LYS A 200 8.10 -12.45 11.29
C LYS A 200 7.68 -12.54 12.76
N SER A 201 8.36 -11.84 13.67
CA SER A 201 8.00 -11.83 15.09
C SER A 201 6.63 -11.21 15.36
N ILE A 202 6.20 -10.22 14.58
CA ILE A 202 4.85 -9.66 14.66
C ILE A 202 3.81 -10.72 14.24
N LEU A 203 4.06 -11.44 13.15
CA LEU A 203 3.17 -12.49 12.65
C LEU A 203 3.07 -13.68 13.62
N GLU A 204 4.20 -14.15 14.14
CA GLU A 204 4.24 -15.22 15.15
C GLU A 204 3.44 -14.84 16.41
N ASN A 205 3.45 -13.56 16.81
CA ASN A 205 2.67 -13.07 17.96
C ASN A 205 1.15 -13.08 17.73
N VAL A 206 0.71 -13.08 16.47
CA VAL A 206 -0.72 -13.17 16.10
C VAL A 206 -1.10 -14.53 15.55
N ASP A 207 -0.20 -15.53 15.69
CA ASP A 207 -0.38 -16.91 15.23
C ASP A 207 -0.60 -17.02 13.72
N VAL A 208 0.19 -16.25 12.95
CA VAL A 208 0.11 -16.19 11.49
C VAL A 208 1.45 -16.61 10.86
N PRO A 209 1.45 -17.53 9.87
CA PRO A 209 2.67 -17.90 9.17
C PRO A 209 3.12 -16.81 8.19
N LEU A 210 4.41 -16.82 7.86
CA LEU A 210 4.99 -15.85 6.92
C LEU A 210 4.40 -15.95 5.51
N ASP A 211 3.98 -17.16 5.11
CA ASP A 211 3.35 -17.42 3.81
C ASP A 211 2.00 -16.72 3.63
N ASP A 212 1.36 -16.24 4.70
CA ASP A 212 0.10 -15.49 4.59
C ASP A 212 0.31 -14.02 4.20
N ILE A 213 1.57 -13.57 4.09
CA ILE A 213 1.88 -12.26 3.49
C ILE A 213 1.50 -12.30 2.02
N VAL A 214 0.57 -11.44 1.63
CA VAL A 214 0.08 -11.30 0.24
C VAL A 214 0.73 -10.16 -0.52
N LYS A 215 1.25 -9.14 0.19
CA LYS A 215 2.01 -8.04 -0.42
C LYS A 215 3.12 -7.56 0.50
N VAL A 216 4.30 -7.30 -0.08
CA VAL A 216 5.42 -6.65 0.59
C VAL A 216 5.78 -5.37 -0.16
N ASN A 217 5.86 -4.26 0.55
CA ASN A 217 6.43 -3.02 0.02
C ASN A 217 7.85 -2.88 0.59
N ILE A 218 8.83 -2.72 -0.29
CA ILE A 218 10.24 -2.61 0.06
C ILE A 218 10.72 -1.20 -0.27
N HIS A 219 11.19 -0.48 0.74
CA HIS A 219 11.70 0.88 0.59
C HIS A 219 13.21 0.87 0.79
N VAL A 220 13.97 1.35 -0.19
CA VAL A 220 15.45 1.35 -0.18
C VAL A 220 16.00 2.75 -0.42
N ARG A 221 17.16 3.04 0.14
CA ARG A 221 17.87 4.32 -0.08
C ARG A 221 18.56 4.42 -1.44
N SER A 222 18.95 3.28 -2.01
CA SER A 222 19.64 3.18 -3.30
C SER A 222 19.25 1.89 -4.02
N LEU A 223 19.23 1.92 -5.36
CA LEU A 223 19.09 0.69 -6.15
C LEU A 223 20.31 -0.22 -6.06
N ASP A 224 21.49 0.30 -5.68
CA ASP A 224 22.70 -0.50 -5.46
C ASP A 224 22.51 -1.54 -4.35
N ASP A 225 21.65 -1.24 -3.38
CA ASP A 225 21.31 -2.11 -2.27
C ASP A 225 20.35 -3.24 -2.66
N LEU A 226 19.62 -3.08 -3.78
CA LEU A 226 18.49 -3.94 -4.11
C LEU A 226 18.90 -5.40 -4.34
N ALA A 227 20.09 -5.64 -4.88
CA ALA A 227 20.61 -7.00 -5.07
C ALA A 227 20.79 -7.73 -3.72
N ALA A 228 21.35 -7.05 -2.72
CA ALA A 228 21.54 -7.62 -1.38
C ALA A 228 20.19 -7.84 -0.67
N VAL A 229 19.25 -6.89 -0.82
CA VAL A 229 17.88 -7.03 -0.30
C VAL A 229 17.16 -8.20 -0.95
N ASN A 230 17.30 -8.39 -2.27
CA ASN A 230 16.72 -9.51 -3.00
C ASN A 230 17.28 -10.86 -2.53
N GLU A 231 18.59 -10.95 -2.31
CA GLU A 231 19.22 -12.18 -1.78
C GLU A 231 18.55 -12.57 -0.45
N VAL A 232 18.43 -11.61 0.49
CA VAL A 232 17.77 -11.84 1.78
C VAL A 232 16.31 -12.20 1.60
N TYR A 233 15.57 -11.49 0.74
CA TYR A 233 14.16 -11.74 0.50
C TYR A 233 13.90 -13.21 0.11
N THR A 234 14.76 -13.79 -0.74
CA THR A 234 14.65 -15.20 -1.15
C THR A 234 14.96 -16.23 -0.05
N THR A 235 15.52 -15.81 1.09
CA THR A 235 15.67 -16.69 2.26
C THR A 235 14.43 -16.73 3.13
N PHE A 236 13.49 -15.80 2.94
CA PHE A 236 12.24 -15.70 3.69
C PHE A 236 11.04 -16.18 2.85
N PHE A 237 11.09 -16.04 1.52
CA PHE A 237 10.02 -16.49 0.64
C PHE A 237 10.55 -17.40 -0.47
N PRO A 238 9.82 -18.48 -0.82
CA PRO A 238 8.66 -19.03 -0.11
C PRO A 238 9.09 -19.77 1.19
N ASP A 239 8.35 -19.62 2.30
CA ASP A 239 8.76 -20.14 3.63
C ASP A 239 8.46 -21.63 3.79
N SER A 240 7.23 -22.07 3.46
CA SER A 240 6.84 -23.49 3.58
C SER A 240 7.21 -24.33 2.36
N ALA A 241 7.21 -25.66 2.56
CA ALA A 241 7.39 -26.61 1.46
C ALA A 241 6.25 -26.54 0.43
N ILE A 242 5.04 -26.20 0.86
CA ILE A 242 3.87 -26.05 -0.02
C ILE A 242 4.06 -24.81 -0.90
N ALA A 243 4.37 -23.67 -0.27
CA ALA A 243 4.64 -22.41 -0.99
C ALA A 243 5.79 -22.58 -1.99
N ARG A 244 6.86 -23.30 -1.61
CA ARG A 244 7.94 -23.66 -2.54
C ARG A 244 7.50 -24.56 -3.69
N ALA A 245 6.66 -25.56 -3.43
CA ALA A 245 6.19 -26.49 -4.46
C ALA A 245 5.34 -25.79 -5.53
N VAL A 246 4.57 -24.75 -5.14
CA VAL A 246 3.75 -23.96 -6.07
C VAL A 246 4.44 -22.68 -6.55
N GLY A 247 5.66 -22.39 -6.08
CA GLY A 247 6.42 -21.20 -6.44
C GLY A 247 5.78 -19.89 -5.95
N TYR A 248 5.08 -19.93 -4.82
CA TYR A 248 4.36 -18.77 -4.28
C TYR A 248 5.31 -17.67 -3.82
N MET A 249 5.14 -16.46 -4.36
CA MET A 249 5.79 -15.25 -3.87
C MET A 249 4.72 -14.18 -3.63
N PRO A 250 4.80 -13.38 -2.54
CA PRO A 250 3.90 -12.25 -2.35
C PRO A 250 3.94 -11.28 -3.54
N ALA A 251 2.86 -10.50 -3.71
CA ALA A 251 2.92 -9.33 -4.55
C ALA A 251 3.97 -8.35 -3.99
N ARG A 252 4.63 -7.59 -4.85
CA ARG A 252 5.79 -6.80 -4.45
C ARG A 252 5.84 -5.44 -5.13
N SER A 253 6.14 -4.41 -4.35
CA SER A 253 6.54 -3.09 -4.83
C SER A 253 7.90 -2.70 -4.25
N VAL A 254 8.74 -2.02 -5.04
CA VAL A 254 10.00 -1.43 -4.58
C VAL A 254 9.93 0.08 -4.78
N THR A 255 10.34 0.84 -3.77
CA THR A 255 10.37 2.30 -3.78
C THR A 255 11.77 2.77 -3.41
N VAL A 256 12.37 3.64 -4.22
CA VAL A 256 13.62 4.31 -3.87
C VAL A 256 13.30 5.64 -3.20
N VAL A 257 13.76 5.80 -1.96
CA VAL A 257 13.37 6.91 -1.08
C VAL A 257 14.53 7.82 -0.72
N GLU A 258 14.24 9.10 -0.55
CA GLU A 258 15.18 10.15 -0.11
C GLU A 258 15.51 10.08 1.39
N GLY A 259 14.78 9.27 2.15
CA GLY A 259 14.87 9.25 3.60
C GLY A 259 14.08 8.14 4.24
N LEU A 260 14.70 7.47 5.20
CA LEU A 260 14.08 6.59 6.17
C LEU A 260 14.50 7.03 7.57
N ALA A 261 13.63 6.83 8.55
CA ALA A 261 13.89 7.22 9.92
C ALA A 261 15.17 6.56 10.46
N MET A 262 15.83 7.24 11.41
CA MET A 262 17.09 6.79 12.03
C MET A 262 18.24 6.54 11.05
N GLY A 263 18.15 7.05 9.81
CA GLY A 263 19.17 6.82 8.78
C GLY A 263 19.17 5.39 8.23
N ALA A 264 18.06 4.65 8.36
CA ALA A 264 17.97 3.30 7.84
C ALA A 264 18.17 3.25 6.30
N LEU A 265 18.77 2.16 5.83
CA LEU A 265 18.96 1.88 4.40
C LEU A 265 17.77 1.14 3.76
N VAL A 266 17.04 0.38 4.57
CA VAL A 266 15.92 -0.48 4.14
C VAL A 266 14.80 -0.36 5.17
N GLN A 267 13.56 -0.32 4.71
CA GLN A 267 12.34 -0.42 5.51
C GLN A 267 11.34 -1.28 4.74
N MET A 268 10.55 -2.09 5.43
CA MET A 268 9.53 -2.93 4.78
C MET A 268 8.21 -2.90 5.53
N ASP A 269 7.10 -2.83 4.81
CA ASP A 269 5.75 -3.06 5.34
C ASP A 269 5.09 -4.21 4.57
N ALA A 270 4.04 -4.78 5.16
CA ALA A 270 3.37 -5.95 4.60
C ALA A 270 1.86 -5.90 4.77
N THR A 271 1.16 -6.47 3.80
CA THR A 271 -0.27 -6.82 3.91
C THR A 271 -0.37 -8.34 3.97
N VAL A 272 -1.24 -8.82 4.85
CA VAL A 272 -1.34 -10.21 5.25
C VAL A 272 -2.80 -10.65 5.11
N SER A 273 -2.99 -11.85 4.56
CA SER A 273 -4.28 -12.54 4.54
C SER A 273 -4.56 -13.15 5.90
N HIS A 274 -4.87 -12.31 6.89
CA HIS A 274 -5.25 -12.76 8.21
C HIS A 274 -6.38 -11.93 8.78
N GLY A 275 -7.41 -12.64 9.26
CA GLY A 275 -8.63 -12.03 9.78
C GLY A 275 -8.99 -12.49 11.17
N ASP A 276 -8.44 -11.87 12.21
CA ASP A 276 -9.04 -11.99 13.56
C ASP A 276 -10.23 -11.01 13.74
N GLY A 277 -10.58 -10.24 12.72
CA GLY A 277 -11.69 -9.28 12.76
C GLY A 277 -13.07 -9.92 12.66
N THR A 278 -14.14 -9.13 12.80
CA THR A 278 -15.52 -9.63 12.95
C THR A 278 -16.16 -10.15 11.65
N PRO A 279 -17.06 -11.14 11.77
CA PRO A 279 -17.25 -11.99 12.96
C PRO A 279 -15.96 -12.75 13.26
N PRO A 280 -15.56 -12.88 14.55
CA PRO A 280 -14.34 -13.60 14.90
C PRO A 280 -14.43 -14.97 14.26
N GLN A 281 -13.52 -15.20 13.33
CA GLN A 281 -13.50 -16.43 12.56
C GLN A 281 -13.16 -17.58 13.51
N ALA A 282 -13.77 -18.75 13.32
CA ALA A 282 -13.31 -19.95 14.02
C ALA A 282 -11.81 -20.13 13.73
N VAL A 283 -11.05 -20.79 14.62
CA VAL A 283 -9.61 -20.96 14.41
C VAL A 283 -9.31 -21.64 13.07
N GLU A 284 -10.21 -22.51 12.67
CA GLU A 284 -10.25 -23.24 11.40
C GLU A 284 -10.51 -22.31 10.20
N ASP A 285 -11.33 -21.27 10.37
CA ASP A 285 -11.67 -20.28 9.33
C ASP A 285 -10.54 -19.24 9.12
N ARG A 286 -9.73 -18.99 10.16
CA ARG A 286 -8.57 -18.06 10.09
C ARG A 286 -7.47 -18.55 9.15
N HIS A 287 -7.33 -19.87 9.01
CA HIS A 287 -6.31 -20.52 8.18
C HIS A 287 -6.89 -21.12 6.88
N GLY A 288 -8.20 -20.97 6.65
CA GLY A 288 -8.90 -21.50 5.48
C GLY A 288 -9.01 -20.52 4.30
N ILE A 289 -8.49 -19.30 4.44
CA ILE A 289 -8.50 -18.31 3.37
C ILE A 289 -7.45 -18.71 2.33
N VAL A 290 -7.95 -19.18 1.18
CA VAL A 290 -7.12 -19.55 0.04
C VAL A 290 -6.53 -18.29 -0.57
N ILE A 291 -5.21 -18.18 -0.48
CA ILE A 291 -4.43 -17.24 -1.26
C ILE A 291 -4.30 -17.79 -2.68
N ASN A 292 -4.78 -17.04 -3.67
CA ASN A 292 -4.66 -17.38 -5.08
C ASN A 292 -3.64 -16.47 -5.76
N ALA A 293 -2.45 -17.01 -6.00
CA ALA A 293 -1.34 -16.32 -6.61
C ALA A 293 -1.22 -16.74 -8.08
N THR A 294 -1.37 -15.79 -9.01
CA THR A 294 -1.42 -16.08 -10.44
C THR A 294 -0.46 -15.18 -11.23
N ASN A 295 0.16 -15.78 -12.25
CA ASN A 295 0.95 -15.09 -13.27
C ASN A 295 0.39 -15.38 -14.67
N THR A 296 0.47 -14.40 -15.56
CA THR A 296 0.24 -14.53 -16.99
C THR A 296 1.53 -14.25 -17.77
N LYS A 297 1.68 -14.89 -18.93
CA LYS A 297 2.78 -14.62 -19.87
C LYS A 297 2.56 -13.34 -20.67
N ALA A 298 1.36 -12.75 -20.61
CA ALA A 298 1.03 -11.51 -21.29
C ALA A 298 1.52 -10.26 -20.53
N ALA A 299 2.06 -10.42 -19.32
CA ALA A 299 2.69 -9.37 -18.54
C ALA A 299 4.08 -9.81 -18.05
N PRO A 300 4.97 -8.89 -17.63
CA PRO A 300 6.32 -9.22 -17.18
C PRO A 300 6.31 -10.13 -15.95
N ILE A 301 7.02 -11.26 -16.01
CA ILE A 301 7.14 -12.22 -14.90
C ILE A 301 8.44 -11.98 -14.15
N SER A 302 8.37 -12.01 -12.82
CA SER A 302 9.52 -11.89 -11.91
C SER A 302 9.67 -13.17 -11.08
N PRO A 303 10.89 -13.65 -10.83
CA PRO A 303 11.11 -14.73 -9.86
C PRO A 303 10.97 -14.25 -8.40
N LEU A 304 10.86 -12.93 -8.18
CA LEU A 304 10.84 -12.33 -6.85
C LEU A 304 9.45 -11.86 -6.40
N SER A 305 8.41 -12.07 -7.22
CA SER A 305 7.04 -11.69 -6.90
C SER A 305 6.03 -12.36 -7.82
N THR A 306 4.81 -12.53 -7.32
CA THR A 306 3.67 -12.92 -8.17
C THR A 306 2.97 -11.66 -8.69
N GLN A 307 2.53 -11.66 -9.95
CA GLN A 307 1.86 -10.52 -10.59
C GLN A 307 0.58 -10.12 -9.86
N THR A 308 -0.28 -11.08 -9.53
CA THR A 308 -1.49 -10.87 -8.72
C THR A 308 -1.59 -11.91 -7.60
N VAL A 309 -1.88 -11.43 -6.40
CA VAL A 309 -2.14 -12.28 -5.22
C VAL A 309 -3.51 -11.92 -4.66
N ALA A 310 -4.48 -12.79 -4.93
CA ALA A 310 -5.85 -12.69 -4.46
C ALA A 310 -6.00 -13.35 -3.09
N PHE A 311 -6.82 -12.74 -2.25
CA PHE A 311 -7.36 -13.38 -1.04
C PHE A 311 -8.66 -12.67 -0.68
N SER A 312 -9.65 -13.43 -0.23
CA SER A 312 -10.97 -12.88 0.10
C SER A 312 -11.49 -11.92 -0.99
N HIS A 313 -11.62 -10.63 -0.69
CA HIS A 313 -12.26 -9.63 -1.54
C HIS A 313 -11.30 -8.71 -2.29
N TYR A 314 -10.01 -9.04 -2.32
CA TYR A 314 -9.01 -8.16 -2.95
C TYR A 314 -7.87 -8.92 -3.63
N ASN A 315 -7.38 -8.31 -4.70
CA ASN A 315 -6.20 -8.70 -5.45
C ASN A 315 -5.10 -7.65 -5.25
N ASN A 316 -3.96 -8.06 -4.70
CA ASN A 316 -2.77 -7.23 -4.65
C ASN A 316 -1.96 -7.43 -5.92
N ILE A 317 -1.78 -6.35 -6.69
CA ILE A 317 -1.00 -6.37 -7.91
C ILE A 317 0.43 -5.92 -7.58
N SER A 318 1.41 -6.71 -8.02
CA SER A 318 2.83 -6.31 -7.97
C SER A 318 3.04 -5.06 -8.82
N ALA A 319 4.02 -4.25 -8.44
CA ALA A 319 4.42 -3.11 -9.23
C ALA A 319 4.84 -3.53 -10.63
N GLN A 320 4.16 -2.96 -11.62
CA GLN A 320 4.44 -3.17 -13.03
C GLN A 320 5.42 -2.08 -13.48
N LEU A 321 6.60 -2.53 -13.92
CA LEU A 321 7.53 -1.74 -14.72
C LEU A 321 7.02 -1.66 -16.17
N PRO A 322 7.46 -0.66 -16.94
CA PRO A 322 7.04 -0.46 -18.32
C PRO A 322 7.80 -1.40 -19.27
N LEU A 323 7.83 -2.69 -18.96
CA LEU A 323 8.49 -3.72 -19.75
C LEU A 323 7.55 -4.25 -20.82
N ASP A 324 8.06 -4.43 -22.03
CA ASP A 324 7.39 -5.25 -23.04
C ASP A 324 7.54 -6.73 -22.63
N PRO A 325 6.44 -7.45 -22.35
CA PRO A 325 6.47 -8.82 -21.83
C PRO A 325 7.10 -9.83 -22.81
N ARG A 326 7.17 -9.52 -24.11
CA ARG A 326 7.74 -10.42 -25.13
C ARG A 326 9.26 -10.41 -25.13
N ILE A 327 9.85 -9.26 -24.82
CA ILE A 327 11.31 -9.05 -24.88
C ILE A 327 11.95 -8.82 -23.50
N GLY A 328 11.16 -8.51 -22.47
CA GLY A 328 11.64 -8.28 -21.11
C GLY A 328 12.47 -6.99 -20.96
N ALA A 329 12.23 -5.99 -21.80
CA ALA A 329 12.96 -4.72 -21.80
C ALA A 329 12.01 -3.52 -21.68
N ILE A 330 12.50 -2.42 -21.11
CA ILE A 330 11.76 -1.16 -20.97
C ILE A 330 11.35 -0.66 -22.36
N VAL A 331 10.08 -0.29 -22.52
CA VAL A 331 9.62 0.35 -23.76
C VAL A 331 10.32 1.70 -23.92
N ALA A 332 10.84 1.97 -25.11
CA ALA A 332 11.37 3.29 -25.45
C ALA A 332 10.25 4.33 -25.47
N ASN A 333 10.60 5.63 -25.44
CA ASN A 333 9.79 6.81 -25.80
C ASN A 333 9.28 7.74 -24.69
N GLY A 334 9.73 7.61 -23.45
CA GLY A 334 9.44 8.60 -22.40
C GLY A 334 8.25 8.23 -21.51
N ALA A 335 7.82 9.14 -20.64
CA ALA A 335 6.92 8.81 -19.54
C ALA A 335 5.52 8.38 -20.00
N LYS A 336 5.01 8.92 -21.11
CA LYS A 336 3.70 8.56 -21.67
C LYS A 336 3.62 7.08 -22.04
N GLU A 337 4.52 6.62 -22.91
CA GLU A 337 4.56 5.25 -23.41
C GLU A 337 4.88 4.26 -22.30
N GLN A 338 5.73 4.67 -21.35
CA GLN A 338 5.99 3.86 -20.17
C GLN A 338 4.76 3.72 -19.27
N ALA A 339 4.03 4.82 -19.00
CA ALA A 339 2.80 4.76 -18.22
C ALA A 339 1.74 3.86 -18.88
N MET A 340 1.58 3.99 -20.21
CA MET A 340 0.71 3.10 -20.98
C MET A 340 1.14 1.64 -20.85
N GLN A 341 2.44 1.34 -20.93
CA GLN A 341 2.91 -0.04 -20.78
C GLN A 341 2.68 -0.59 -19.36
N CYS A 342 2.89 0.22 -18.32
CA CYS A 342 2.57 -0.18 -16.94
C CYS A 342 1.08 -0.55 -16.81
N LEU A 343 0.18 0.30 -17.32
CA LEU A 343 -1.27 0.07 -17.25
C LEU A 343 -1.72 -1.09 -18.13
N ASN A 344 -1.14 -1.28 -19.32
CA ASN A 344 -1.38 -2.46 -20.16
C ASN A 344 -0.96 -3.73 -19.43
N ASN A 345 0.19 -3.72 -18.76
CA ASN A 345 0.65 -4.87 -17.97
C ASN A 345 -0.32 -5.16 -16.81
N ILE A 346 -0.81 -4.13 -16.11
CA ILE A 346 -1.83 -4.31 -15.06
C ILE A 346 -3.13 -4.87 -15.65
N GLN A 347 -3.59 -4.35 -16.79
CA GLN A 347 -4.78 -4.82 -17.48
C GLN A 347 -4.68 -6.31 -17.84
N GLU A 348 -3.58 -6.73 -18.46
CA GLU A 348 -3.33 -8.13 -18.79
C GLU A 348 -3.32 -9.04 -17.54
N VAL A 349 -2.77 -8.56 -16.43
CA VAL A 349 -2.74 -9.30 -15.16
C VAL A 349 -4.15 -9.49 -14.59
N ILE A 350 -4.96 -8.44 -14.53
CA ILE A 350 -6.30 -8.51 -13.93
C ILE A 350 -7.29 -9.22 -14.85
N GLU A 351 -7.21 -9.03 -16.17
CA GLU A 351 -8.07 -9.74 -17.13
C GLU A 351 -7.80 -11.26 -17.13
N ASN A 352 -6.55 -11.68 -16.89
CA ASN A 352 -6.19 -13.08 -16.76
C ASN A 352 -6.89 -13.77 -15.56
N VAL A 353 -7.29 -13.02 -14.54
CA VAL A 353 -8.06 -13.52 -13.39
C VAL A 353 -9.54 -13.09 -13.43
N GLY A 354 -10.04 -12.70 -14.61
CA GLY A 354 -11.47 -12.43 -14.85
C GLY A 354 -11.96 -11.04 -14.43
N HIS A 355 -11.04 -10.14 -14.05
CA HIS A 355 -11.33 -8.76 -13.68
C HIS A 355 -11.21 -7.80 -14.88
N VAL A 356 -11.64 -6.55 -14.68
CA VAL A 356 -11.47 -5.45 -15.64
C VAL A 356 -10.84 -4.24 -14.95
N MET A 357 -10.32 -3.25 -15.70
CA MET A 357 -9.68 -2.06 -15.12
C MET A 357 -10.58 -1.33 -14.13
N ASP A 358 -11.89 -1.25 -14.38
CA ASP A 358 -12.84 -0.63 -13.46
C ASP A 358 -12.98 -1.37 -12.12
N ASP A 359 -12.47 -2.59 -11.96
CA ASP A 359 -12.38 -3.28 -10.66
C ASP A 359 -11.21 -2.76 -9.79
N ILE A 360 -10.33 -1.90 -10.31
CA ILE A 360 -9.25 -1.31 -9.52
C ILE A 360 -9.85 -0.33 -8.50
N VAL A 361 -9.53 -0.54 -7.22
CA VAL A 361 -9.92 0.34 -6.12
C VAL A 361 -8.84 1.35 -5.76
N LYS A 362 -7.56 1.02 -5.98
CA LYS A 362 -6.44 1.91 -5.68
C LYS A 362 -5.30 1.75 -6.68
N LEU A 363 -4.74 2.87 -7.11
CA LEU A 363 -3.45 2.96 -7.82
C LEU A 363 -2.40 3.63 -6.94
N ASN A 364 -1.20 3.06 -6.88
CA ASN A 364 -0.01 3.71 -6.34
C ASN A 364 0.98 3.93 -7.49
N ILE A 365 1.35 5.18 -7.72
CA ILE A 365 2.16 5.58 -8.87
C ILE A 365 3.44 6.23 -8.37
N GLN A 366 4.57 5.75 -8.88
CA GLN A 366 5.89 6.32 -8.65
C GLN A 366 6.36 6.97 -9.96
N LEU A 367 6.75 8.23 -9.90
CA LEU A 367 7.30 8.99 -11.03
C LEU A 367 8.74 9.40 -10.74
N ARG A 368 9.60 9.33 -11.75
CA ARG A 368 10.98 9.84 -11.64
C ARG A 368 11.06 11.36 -11.77
N ASP A 369 10.16 11.95 -12.56
CA ASP A 369 10.02 13.39 -12.73
C ASP A 369 8.54 13.78 -12.55
N MET A 370 8.26 14.68 -11.61
CA MET A 370 6.89 15.13 -11.36
C MET A 370 6.36 16.04 -12.48
N ALA A 371 7.23 16.56 -13.36
CA ALA A 371 6.81 17.27 -14.56
C ALA A 371 6.02 16.38 -15.54
N ASP A 372 6.17 15.05 -15.44
CA ASP A 372 5.42 14.08 -16.26
C ASP A 372 4.01 13.76 -15.71
N LEU A 373 3.60 14.37 -14.58
CA LEU A 373 2.33 14.08 -13.93
C LEU A 373 1.11 14.36 -14.82
N ASP A 374 1.11 15.46 -15.57
CA ASP A 374 0.00 15.80 -16.47
C ASP A 374 -0.14 14.77 -17.61
N VAL A 375 1.00 14.30 -18.14
CA VAL A 375 1.03 13.25 -19.16
C VAL A 375 0.49 11.94 -18.60
N LEU A 376 0.85 11.59 -17.36
CA LEU A 376 0.32 10.42 -16.66
C LEU A 376 -1.19 10.54 -16.40
N ASN A 377 -1.67 11.71 -15.98
CA ASN A 377 -3.09 11.98 -15.75
C ASN A 377 -3.90 11.71 -17.02
N ASP A 378 -3.44 12.24 -18.16
CA ASP A 378 -4.07 12.00 -19.45
C ASP A 378 -4.10 10.51 -19.79
N VAL A 379 -2.98 9.79 -19.62
CA VAL A 379 -2.91 8.35 -19.90
C VAL A 379 -3.88 7.55 -19.03
N CYS A 380 -3.85 7.74 -17.71
CA CYS A 380 -4.71 7.00 -16.77
C CYS A 380 -6.20 7.17 -17.09
N ALA A 381 -6.64 8.37 -17.51
CA ALA A 381 -8.04 8.64 -17.83
C ALA A 381 -8.61 7.76 -18.96
N HIS A 382 -7.77 7.19 -19.82
CA HIS A 382 -8.20 6.32 -20.92
C HIS A 382 -8.45 4.86 -20.51
N TYR A 383 -8.08 4.46 -19.29
CA TYR A 383 -8.20 3.07 -18.81
C TYR A 383 -9.43 2.80 -17.94
N PHE A 384 -10.20 3.84 -17.61
CA PHE A 384 -11.37 3.73 -16.73
C PHE A 384 -12.58 4.31 -17.44
N GLU A 385 -13.66 3.55 -17.51
CA GLU A 385 -14.96 4.01 -18.03
C GLU A 385 -15.90 4.40 -16.88
N GLY A 386 -15.75 3.72 -15.73
CA GLY A 386 -16.51 3.95 -14.51
C GLY A 386 -15.84 4.90 -13.52
N PRO A 387 -16.27 4.86 -12.24
CA PRO A 387 -15.67 5.67 -11.18
C PRO A 387 -14.16 5.41 -11.04
N LEU A 388 -13.41 6.49 -10.89
CA LEU A 388 -11.95 6.43 -10.78
C LEU A 388 -11.50 5.76 -9.47
N PRO A 389 -10.36 5.05 -9.46
CA PRO A 389 -9.80 4.49 -8.23
C PRO A 389 -9.34 5.58 -7.26
N ALA A 390 -9.10 5.18 -6.01
CA ALA A 390 -8.27 5.95 -5.09
C ALA A 390 -6.84 6.00 -5.65
N ARG A 391 -6.09 7.06 -5.36
CA ARG A 391 -4.79 7.28 -5.98
C ARG A 391 -3.78 7.90 -5.03
N THR A 392 -2.58 7.34 -5.05
CA THR A 392 -1.38 7.96 -4.46
C THR A 392 -0.35 8.14 -5.57
N VAL A 393 0.22 9.34 -5.71
CA VAL A 393 1.34 9.62 -6.63
C VAL A 393 2.50 10.19 -5.85
N ILE A 394 3.70 9.63 -6.00
CA ILE A 394 4.93 10.11 -5.36
C ILE A 394 6.06 10.25 -6.38
N GLY A 395 6.92 11.23 -6.16
CA GLY A 395 8.17 11.38 -6.90
C GLY A 395 9.28 10.57 -6.23
N VAL A 396 10.03 9.78 -7.00
CA VAL A 396 11.13 8.95 -6.51
C VAL A 396 12.41 9.26 -7.29
N SER A 397 13.56 9.07 -6.65
CA SER A 397 14.85 9.42 -7.24
C SER A 397 15.25 8.49 -8.38
N ASP A 398 14.83 7.22 -8.29
CA ASP A 398 15.12 6.20 -9.28
C ASP A 398 14.05 5.10 -9.27
N ILE A 399 13.95 4.37 -10.38
CA ILE A 399 13.04 3.23 -10.54
C ILE A 399 13.85 2.11 -11.23
N PRO A 400 13.70 0.83 -10.83
CA PRO A 400 14.45 -0.26 -11.41
C PRO A 400 14.49 -0.23 -12.95
N MET A 401 15.66 -0.58 -13.50
CA MET A 401 15.93 -0.55 -14.95
C MET A 401 15.90 0.85 -15.59
N GLY A 402 15.97 1.91 -14.77
CA GLY A 402 15.98 3.29 -15.24
C GLY A 402 14.63 3.75 -15.80
N ALA A 403 13.54 3.10 -15.38
CA ALA A 403 12.19 3.50 -15.75
C ALA A 403 11.86 4.91 -15.24
N LEU A 404 10.89 5.54 -15.89
CA LEU A 404 10.38 6.87 -15.54
C LEU A 404 9.11 6.78 -14.69
N VAL A 405 8.42 5.64 -14.77
CA VAL A 405 7.19 5.37 -14.03
C VAL A 405 7.10 3.90 -13.65
N GLN A 406 6.51 3.64 -12.49
CA GLN A 406 6.11 2.31 -12.01
C GLN A 406 4.74 2.44 -11.36
N ILE A 407 3.85 1.46 -11.59
CA ILE A 407 2.49 1.48 -11.06
C ILE A 407 2.18 0.14 -10.41
N ASP A 408 1.67 0.18 -9.19
CA ASP A 408 1.01 -0.96 -8.56
C ASP A 408 -0.46 -0.64 -8.27
N ALA A 409 -1.25 -1.70 -8.07
CA ALA A 409 -2.69 -1.58 -7.92
C ALA A 409 -3.23 -2.52 -6.85
N ILE A 410 -4.42 -2.17 -6.36
CA ILE A 410 -5.30 -3.05 -5.60
C ILE A 410 -6.60 -3.13 -6.40
N ALA A 411 -7.03 -4.34 -6.75
CA ALA A 411 -8.32 -4.57 -7.39
C ALA A 411 -9.29 -5.30 -6.44
N SER A 412 -10.57 -4.99 -6.54
CA SER A 412 -11.62 -5.74 -5.87
C SER A 412 -11.72 -7.16 -6.42
N ASN A 413 -12.07 -8.11 -5.57
CA ASN A 413 -12.31 -9.51 -5.92
C ASN A 413 -13.73 -9.93 -5.51
N GLY A 414 -14.59 -10.23 -6.48
CA GLY A 414 -15.99 -10.61 -6.23
C GLY A 414 -16.14 -12.04 -5.70
N GLU A 415 -15.20 -12.92 -6.05
CA GLU A 415 -15.13 -14.29 -5.52
C GLU A 415 -14.57 -14.25 -4.11
N GLY A 416 -15.44 -13.99 -3.11
CA GLY A 416 -15.08 -14.36 -1.74
C GLY A 416 -14.65 -15.82 -1.75
N THR A 417 -13.49 -16.15 -1.16
CA THR A 417 -13.03 -17.53 -1.05
C THR A 417 -14.19 -18.38 -0.51
N PRO A 418 -14.75 -19.32 -1.29
CA PRO A 418 -15.82 -20.16 -0.78
C PRO A 418 -15.25 -20.92 0.41
N PRO A 419 -15.92 -20.98 1.58
CA PRO A 419 -15.52 -21.93 2.60
C PRO A 419 -15.54 -23.31 1.94
N SER A 420 -14.41 -24.02 1.99
CA SER A 420 -14.35 -25.37 1.47
C SER A 420 -15.44 -26.20 2.15
N LEU A 421 -16.37 -26.74 1.36
CA LEU A 421 -17.47 -27.60 1.80
C LEU A 421 -17.01 -28.83 2.58
#